data_AF-A0A646KSI8-F1
#
_entry.id   AF-A0A646KSI8-F1
#
_cell.length_a   1.000
_cell.length_b   1.000
_cell.length_c   1.000
_cell.angle_alpha   90.00
_cell.angle_beta   90.00
_cell.angle_gamma   90.00
#
_symmetry.space_group_name_H-M   'P 1'
#
loop_
_entity.id
_entity.type
_entity.pdbx_description
1 polymer ?
#
loop_
_entity_poly.entity_id
_entity_poly.type
_entity_poly.pdbx_seq_one_letter_code
_entity_poly.pdbx_strand_id
1 'polypeptide(L)'
;MTHPLGRRIAATLLIGQVAYVALTQILLGALGPDTAAVDHNAPSASGLLLYGTVVIGILVVMAGGAALLAVERVREGVHGLLRTAWLVCLALGELAIAASFLAYAATETFGPDTVIGAFAVVMSVGIAVVCAAEVRAALHALRRASVDVRV
;
A
#
# COMPACT_ATOMS: atom_id res chain seq x y z
N MET A 1 -2.88 9.15 19.67
CA MET A 1 -3.39 10.23 18.80
C MET A 1 -2.36 10.41 17.69
N THR A 2 -2.67 9.94 16.50
CA THR A 2 -1.88 10.25 15.30
C THR A 2 -2.02 11.74 15.03
N HIS A 3 -0.90 12.46 15.00
CA HIS A 3 -0.91 13.89 14.68
C HIS A 3 -1.46 14.05 13.25
N PRO A 4 -2.32 15.05 12.95
CA PRO A 4 -2.86 15.26 11.60
C PRO A 4 -1.78 15.36 10.51
N LEU A 5 -0.57 15.76 10.92
CA LEU A 5 0.63 15.80 10.09
C LEU A 5 1.07 14.40 9.61
N GLY A 6 1.10 13.40 10.50
CA GLY A 6 1.50 12.03 10.15
C GLY A 6 0.54 11.37 9.17
N ARG A 7 -0.76 11.67 9.31
CA ARG A 7 -1.80 11.19 8.40
C ARG A 7 -1.65 11.77 6.99
N ARG A 8 -1.33 13.06 6.89
CA ARG A 8 -1.06 13.73 5.61
C ARG A 8 0.22 13.21 4.97
N ILE A 9 1.29 13.02 5.74
CA ILE A 9 2.54 12.45 5.23
C ILE A 9 2.29 11.06 4.66
N ALA A 10 1.63 10.16 5.41
CA ALA A 10 1.31 8.82 4.93
C ALA A 10 0.47 8.84 3.64
N ALA A 11 -0.50 9.75 3.54
CA ALA A 11 -1.29 9.91 2.31
C ALA A 11 -0.42 10.38 1.12
N THR A 12 0.49 11.34 1.34
CA THR A 12 1.42 11.79 0.28
C THR A 12 2.35 10.66 -0.16
N LEU A 13 2.85 9.85 0.78
CA LEU A 13 3.70 8.70 0.49
C LEU A 13 2.96 7.64 -0.34
N LEU A 14 1.71 7.33 0.02
CA LEU A 14 0.85 6.43 -0.75
C LEU A 14 0.59 6.94 -2.17
N ILE A 15 0.32 8.23 -2.33
CA ILE A 15 0.15 8.84 -3.66
C ILE A 15 1.45 8.72 -4.47
N GLY A 16 2.60 8.96 -3.84
CA GLY A 16 3.91 8.79 -4.45
C GLY A 16 4.15 7.35 -4.91
N GLN A 17 3.81 6.35 -4.09
CA GLN A 17 3.90 4.94 -4.47
C GLN A 17 2.95 4.58 -5.61
N VAL A 18 1.69 5.06 -5.59
CA VAL A 18 0.73 4.87 -6.68
C VAL A 18 1.27 5.45 -7.98
N ALA A 19 1.82 6.67 -7.94
CA ALA A 19 2.42 7.30 -9.11
C ALA A 19 3.64 6.52 -9.61
N TYR A 20 4.51 6.08 -8.71
CA TYR A 20 5.69 5.27 -9.04
C TYR A 20 5.29 3.94 -9.70
N VAL A 21 4.34 3.20 -9.12
CA VAL A 21 3.84 1.94 -9.69
C VAL A 21 3.18 2.19 -11.04
N ALA A 22 2.33 3.20 -11.17
CA ALA A 22 1.69 3.52 -12.45
C ALA A 22 2.73 3.89 -13.53
N LEU A 23 3.70 4.74 -13.19
CA LEU A 23 4.77 5.15 -14.12
C LEU A 23 5.65 3.98 -14.52
N THR A 24 6.05 3.13 -13.58
CA THR A 24 6.84 1.93 -13.90
C THR A 24 6.06 0.97 -14.78
N GLN A 25 4.77 0.72 -14.50
CA GLN A 25 3.93 -0.12 -15.37
C GLN A 25 3.77 0.46 -16.78
N ILE A 26 3.56 1.77 -16.91
CA ILE A 26 3.51 2.45 -18.21
C ILE A 26 4.85 2.33 -18.93
N LEU A 27 5.96 2.53 -18.22
CA LEU A 27 7.31 2.44 -18.78
C LEU A 27 7.63 1.02 -19.23
N LEU A 28 7.30 0.00 -18.44
CA LEU A 28 7.42 -1.41 -18.78
C LEU A 28 6.52 -1.79 -19.97
N GLY A 29 5.30 -1.26 -20.04
CA GLY A 29 4.40 -1.49 -21.18
C GLY A 29 4.84 -0.77 -22.46
N ALA A 30 5.48 0.39 -22.35
CA ALA A 30 5.88 1.22 -23.50
C ALA A 30 7.30 0.95 -24.00
N LEU A 31 8.22 0.59 -23.10
CA LEU A 31 9.64 0.34 -23.37
C LEU A 31 10.05 -1.11 -23.11
N GLY A 32 9.12 -1.96 -22.68
CA GLY A 32 9.40 -3.37 -22.45
C GLY A 32 10.09 -3.97 -23.67
N PRO A 33 11.24 -4.65 -23.50
CA PRO A 33 11.96 -5.25 -24.61
C PRO A 33 10.99 -6.13 -25.39
N ASP A 34 11.11 -6.10 -26.71
CA ASP A 34 10.32 -6.96 -27.61
C ASP A 34 10.66 -8.42 -27.27
N THR A 35 9.91 -9.00 -26.33
CA THR A 35 10.16 -10.35 -25.78
C THR A 35 9.88 -11.45 -26.80
N ALA A 36 9.55 -11.09 -28.04
CA ALA A 36 9.52 -12.00 -29.18
C ALA A 36 10.85 -12.76 -29.39
N ALA A 37 11.98 -12.26 -28.88
CA ALA A 37 13.30 -12.87 -29.08
C ALA A 37 13.87 -13.65 -27.87
N VAL A 38 13.27 -13.57 -26.68
CA VAL A 38 13.81 -14.25 -25.48
C VAL A 38 12.67 -14.88 -24.67
N ASP A 39 12.61 -16.21 -24.76
CA ASP A 39 11.83 -17.19 -24.00
C ASP A 39 10.59 -17.79 -24.70
N HIS A 40 10.59 -19.13 -24.79
CA HIS A 40 9.55 -19.95 -25.42
C HIS A 40 8.33 -20.19 -24.50
N ASN A 41 8.23 -19.46 -23.38
CA ASN A 41 7.06 -19.40 -22.51
C ASN A 41 6.31 -18.09 -22.78
N ALA A 42 5.58 -18.02 -23.90
CA ALA A 42 4.67 -16.90 -24.13
C ALA A 42 3.78 -16.73 -22.88
N PRO A 43 3.75 -15.54 -22.23
CA PRO A 43 2.93 -15.33 -21.06
C PRO A 43 1.48 -15.63 -21.45
N SER A 44 0.89 -16.64 -20.82
CA SER A 44 -0.51 -16.99 -21.09
C SER A 44 -1.38 -15.74 -20.93
N ALA A 45 -2.35 -15.52 -21.82
CA ALA A 45 -3.25 -14.36 -21.74
C ALA A 45 -3.92 -14.25 -20.35
N SER A 46 -4.17 -15.40 -19.71
CA SER A 46 -4.62 -15.51 -18.31
C SER A 46 -3.63 -14.97 -17.28
N GLY A 47 -2.32 -15.21 -17.45
CA GLY A 47 -1.29 -14.70 -16.54
C GLY A 47 -1.16 -13.18 -16.61
N LEU A 48 -1.24 -12.61 -17.81
CA LEU A 48 -1.21 -11.16 -18.02
C LEU A 48 -2.47 -10.48 -17.43
N LEU A 49 -3.65 -11.07 -17.64
CA LEU A 49 -4.90 -10.58 -17.06
C LEU A 49 -4.90 -10.65 -15.53
N LEU A 50 -4.41 -11.75 -14.95
CA LEU A 50 -4.31 -11.89 -13.49
C LEU A 50 -3.36 -10.83 -12.91
N TYR A 51 -2.19 -10.66 -13.52
CA TYR A 51 -1.23 -9.63 -13.12
C TYR A 51 -1.86 -8.22 -13.17
N GLY A 52 -2.45 -7.84 -14.30
CA GLY A 52 -3.10 -6.54 -14.46
C GLY A 52 -4.22 -6.31 -13.45
N THR A 53 -5.04 -7.33 -13.18
CA THR A 53 -6.12 -7.27 -12.19
C THR A 53 -5.58 -7.06 -10.78
N VAL A 54 -4.52 -7.78 -10.40
CA VAL A 54 -3.87 -7.62 -9.09
C VAL A 54 -3.27 -6.23 -8.94
N VAL A 55 -2.56 -5.73 -9.97
CA VAL A 55 -1.97 -4.38 -9.96
C VAL A 55 -3.04 -3.31 -9.80
N ILE A 56 -4.12 -3.37 -10.59
CA ILE A 56 -5.25 -2.43 -10.47
C ILE A 56 -5.86 -2.51 -9.07
N GLY A 57 -6.06 -3.72 -8.53
CA GLY A 57 -6.57 -3.93 -7.18
C GLY A 57 -5.69 -3.24 -6.13
N ILE A 58 -4.37 -3.40 -6.21
CA ILE A 58 -3.41 -2.75 -5.31
C ILE A 58 -3.53 -1.22 -5.43
N LEU A 59 -3.54 -0.67 -6.65
CA LEU A 59 -3.66 0.78 -6.86
C LEU A 59 -4.96 1.34 -6.27
N VAL A 60 -6.08 0.61 -6.40
CA VAL A 60 -7.37 0.99 -5.80
C VAL A 60 -7.28 0.99 -4.27
N VAL A 61 -6.69 -0.05 -3.68
CA VAL A 61 -6.51 -0.14 -2.22
C VAL A 61 -5.66 1.03 -1.69
N MET A 62 -4.55 1.33 -2.37
CA MET A 62 -3.65 2.43 -2.01
C MET A 62 -4.30 3.80 -2.19
N ALA A 63 -4.95 4.04 -3.33
CA ALA A 63 -5.64 5.30 -3.60
C ALA A 63 -6.81 5.53 -2.63
N GLY A 64 -7.59 4.48 -2.34
CA GLY A 64 -8.65 4.53 -1.33
C GLY A 64 -8.10 4.78 0.08
N GLY A 65 -6.95 4.18 0.41
CA GLY A 65 -6.23 4.44 1.66
C GLY A 65 -5.78 5.89 1.79
N ALA A 66 -5.18 6.43 0.73
CA ALA A 66 -4.78 7.84 0.67
C ALA A 66 -5.98 8.78 0.83
N ALA A 67 -7.10 8.48 0.16
CA ALA A 67 -8.33 9.26 0.29
C ALA A 67 -8.89 9.23 1.72
N LEU A 68 -8.92 8.06 2.37
CA LEU A 68 -9.36 7.89 3.76
C LEU A 68 -8.48 8.66 4.76
N LEU A 69 -7.19 8.79 4.46
CA LEU A 69 -6.22 9.49 5.32
C LEU A 69 -6.21 11.01 5.06
N ALA A 70 -6.32 11.46 3.81
CA ALA A 70 -6.21 12.87 3.44
C ALA A 70 -7.55 13.62 3.47
N VAL A 71 -8.67 12.96 3.12
CA VAL A 71 -9.95 13.61 2.86
C VAL A 71 -10.95 13.30 3.96
N GLU A 72 -11.22 14.30 4.81
CA GLU A 72 -12.13 14.16 5.95
C GLU A 72 -13.55 13.78 5.51
N ARG A 73 -14.04 14.34 4.39
CA ARG A 73 -15.36 14.03 3.82
C ARG A 73 -15.52 12.55 3.43
N VAL A 74 -14.47 11.94 2.88
CA VAL A 74 -14.46 10.51 2.56
C VAL A 74 -14.41 9.69 3.85
N ARG A 75 -13.63 10.15 4.82
CA ARG A 75 -13.49 9.49 6.12
C ARG A 75 -14.79 9.44 6.92
N GLU A 76 -15.61 10.49 6.86
CA GLU A 76 -16.92 10.57 7.53
C GLU A 76 -18.01 9.76 6.78
N GLY A 77 -17.90 9.66 5.45
CA GLY A 77 -18.85 8.91 4.63
C GLY A 77 -18.69 7.39 4.68
N VAL A 78 -17.59 6.88 5.23
CA VAL A 78 -17.29 5.44 5.27
C VAL A 78 -17.58 4.86 6.65
N HIS A 79 -18.33 3.75 6.68
CA HIS A 79 -18.66 3.04 7.91
C HIS A 79 -17.38 2.65 8.67
N GLY A 80 -17.34 2.91 9.99
CA GLY A 80 -16.13 2.77 10.80
C GLY A 80 -15.45 1.41 10.70
N LEU A 81 -16.24 0.34 10.56
CA LEU A 81 -15.77 -1.05 10.44
C LEU A 81 -15.11 -1.32 9.08
N LEU A 82 -15.69 -0.79 8.00
CA LEU A 82 -15.11 -0.86 6.66
C LEU A 82 -13.81 -0.06 6.59
N ARG A 83 -13.77 1.12 7.22
CA ARG A 83 -12.55 1.93 7.35
C ARG A 83 -11.44 1.18 8.07
N THR A 84 -11.75 0.53 9.20
CA THR A 84 -10.75 -0.26 9.93
C THR A 84 -10.25 -1.45 9.12
N ALA A 85 -11.14 -2.17 8.44
CA ALA A 85 -10.75 -3.29 7.58
C ALA A 85 -9.83 -2.83 6.44
N TRP A 86 -10.16 -1.69 5.81
CA TRP A 86 -9.34 -1.09 4.75
C TRP A 86 -7.94 -0.72 5.25
N LEU A 87 -7.84 -0.03 6.39
CA LEU A 87 -6.55 0.37 6.97
C LEU A 87 -5.71 -0.84 7.41
N VAL A 88 -6.34 -1.91 7.91
CA VAL A 88 -5.64 -3.16 8.23
C VAL A 88 -5.11 -3.82 6.96
N CYS A 89 -5.93 -3.91 5.91
CA CYS A 89 -5.51 -4.46 4.62
C CYS A 89 -4.31 -3.68 4.05
N LEU A 90 -4.38 -2.35 4.11
CA LEU A 90 -3.29 -1.48 3.66
C LEU A 90 -2.02 -1.68 4.49
N ALA A 91 -2.13 -1.73 5.83
CA ALA A 91 -0.97 -1.95 6.70
C ALA A 91 -0.28 -3.30 6.41
N LEU A 92 -1.06 -4.36 6.18
CA LEU A 92 -0.52 -5.67 5.82
C LEU A 92 0.13 -5.65 4.43
N GLY A 93 -0.47 -4.95 3.46
CA GLY A 93 0.09 -4.77 2.12
C GLY A 93 1.46 -4.08 2.16
N GLU A 94 1.56 -2.95 2.87
CA GLU A 94 2.82 -2.22 3.02
C GLU A 94 3.89 -3.06 3.76
N LEU A 95 3.50 -3.85 4.76
CA LEU A 95 4.43 -4.77 5.43
C LEU A 95 4.91 -5.89 4.49
N ALA A 96 4.03 -6.41 3.64
CA ALA A 96 4.41 -7.40 2.64
C ALA A 96 5.41 -6.82 1.63
N ILE A 97 5.16 -5.59 1.14
CA ILE A 97 6.09 -4.86 0.25
C ILE A 97 7.45 -4.69 0.93
N ALA A 98 7.46 -4.21 2.19
CA ALA A 98 8.70 -4.04 2.96
C ALA A 98 9.46 -5.36 3.12
N ALA A 99 8.75 -6.45 3.43
CA ALA A 99 9.35 -7.77 3.57
C ALA A 99 9.93 -8.29 2.23
N SER A 100 9.24 -8.05 1.11
CA SER A 100 9.74 -8.42 -0.22
C SER A 100 11.02 -7.68 -0.57
N PHE A 101 11.10 -6.37 -0.34
CA PHE A 101 12.33 -5.59 -0.57
C PHE A 101 13.47 -6.03 0.35
N LEU A 102 13.16 -6.36 1.61
CA LEU A 102 14.17 -6.83 2.55
C LEU A 102 14.71 -8.22 2.16
N ALA A 103 13.83 -9.12 1.71
CA ALA A 103 14.22 -10.43 1.21
C ALA A 103 15.08 -10.30 -0.05
N TYR A 104 14.70 -9.42 -0.98
CA TYR A 104 15.46 -9.13 -2.19
C TYR A 104 16.86 -8.57 -1.88
N ALA A 105 16.95 -7.63 -0.94
CA ALA A 105 18.22 -7.07 -0.49
C ALA A 105 19.12 -8.08 0.23
N ALA A 106 18.55 -9.14 0.81
CA ALA A 106 19.31 -10.22 1.45
C ALA A 106 19.92 -11.21 0.45
N THR A 107 19.35 -11.31 -0.77
CA THR A 107 19.78 -12.26 -1.80
C THR A 107 20.68 -11.65 -2.87
N GLU A 108 20.62 -10.34 -3.08
CA GLU A 108 21.38 -9.67 -4.15
C GLU A 108 22.60 -8.89 -3.67
N THR A 109 23.58 -8.72 -4.56
CA THR A 109 24.72 -7.83 -4.35
C THR A 109 24.26 -6.37 -4.24
N PHE A 110 24.78 -5.66 -3.23
CA PHE A 110 24.48 -4.25 -2.99
C PHE A 110 24.70 -3.40 -4.24
N GLY A 111 23.62 -2.77 -4.71
CA GLY A 111 23.58 -1.90 -5.89
C GLY A 111 22.65 -0.70 -5.70
N PRO A 112 22.47 0.16 -6.72
CA PRO A 112 21.55 1.30 -6.67
C PRO A 112 20.11 0.88 -6.36
N ASP A 113 19.68 -0.31 -6.79
CA ASP A 113 18.36 -0.87 -6.50
C ASP A 113 18.15 -1.16 -5.01
N THR A 114 19.23 -1.47 -4.27
CA THR A 114 19.17 -1.69 -2.82
C THR A 114 18.83 -0.40 -2.07
N VAL A 115 19.30 0.76 -2.56
CA VAL A 115 18.97 2.06 -1.98
C VAL A 115 17.50 2.40 -2.21
N ILE A 116 17.00 2.16 -3.42
CA ILE A 116 15.58 2.34 -3.76
C ILE A 116 14.71 1.42 -2.89
N GLY A 117 15.10 0.16 -2.73
CA GLY A 117 14.43 -0.79 -1.85
C GLY A 117 14.43 -0.36 -0.39
N ALA A 118 15.54 0.15 0.13
CA ALA A 118 15.61 0.68 1.50
C ALA A 118 14.66 1.86 1.72
N PHE A 119 14.58 2.80 0.76
CA PHE A 119 13.59 3.88 0.80
C PHE A 119 12.16 3.33 0.77
N ALA A 120 11.86 2.37 -0.11
CA ALA A 120 10.55 1.74 -0.17
C ALA A 120 10.17 1.09 1.16
N VAL A 121 11.10 0.38 1.82
CA VAL A 121 10.89 -0.22 3.15
C VAL A 121 10.54 0.85 4.18
N VAL A 122 11.32 1.94 4.25
CA VAL A 122 11.07 3.03 5.22
C VAL A 122 9.70 3.66 5.02
N MET A 123 9.33 3.95 3.78
CA MET A 123 8.01 4.53 3.46
C MET A 123 6.88 3.57 3.83
N SER A 124 7.01 2.29 3.44
CA SER A 124 5.99 1.27 3.67
C SER A 124 5.77 1.02 5.17
N VAL A 125 6.85 0.89 5.94
CA VAL A 125 6.78 0.76 7.40
C VAL A 125 6.15 2.01 8.03
N GLY A 126 6.50 3.21 7.56
CA GLY A 126 5.90 4.46 8.03
C GLY A 126 4.38 4.50 7.81
N ILE A 127 3.92 4.13 6.62
CA ILE A 127 2.49 4.05 6.29
C ILE A 127 1.80 2.99 7.17
N ALA A 128 2.39 1.81 7.33
CA ALA A 128 1.85 0.73 8.16
C ALA A 128 1.68 1.15 9.63
N VAL A 129 2.65 1.86 10.19
CA VAL A 129 2.59 2.40 11.57
C VAL A 129 1.44 3.40 11.72
N VAL A 130 1.27 4.31 10.76
CA VAL A 130 0.16 5.27 10.78
C VAL A 130 -1.19 4.56 10.69
N CYS A 131 -1.33 3.59 9.79
CA CYS A 131 -2.55 2.79 9.65
C CYS A 131 -2.87 2.02 10.92
N ALA A 132 -1.87 1.35 11.54
CA ALA A 132 -2.02 0.63 12.78
C ALA A 132 -2.44 1.55 13.94
N ALA A 133 -1.90 2.77 14.00
CA ALA A 133 -2.26 3.74 15.04
C ALA A 133 -3.70 4.25 14.89
N GLU A 134 -4.19 4.47 13.66
CA GLU A 134 -5.60 4.81 13.38
C GLU A 134 -6.54 3.65 13.74
N VAL A 135 -6.18 2.41 13.38
CA VAL A 135 -6.95 1.20 13.76
C VAL A 135 -7.02 1.06 15.28
N ARG A 136 -5.89 1.22 15.97
CA ARG A 136 -5.83 1.16 17.44
C ARG A 136 -6.70 2.24 18.08
N ALA A 137 -6.72 3.45 17.53
CA ALA A 137 -7.58 4.53 18.02
C ALA A 137 -9.08 4.18 17.85
N ALA A 138 -9.46 3.62 16.70
CA ALA A 138 -10.83 3.19 16.44
C ALA A 138 -11.28 2.05 17.39
N LEU A 139 -10.44 1.05 17.60
CA LEU A 139 -10.73 -0.06 18.52
C LEU A 139 -10.86 0.41 19.97
N HIS A 140 -10.02 1.35 20.40
CA HIS A 140 -10.14 1.95 21.74
C HIS A 140 -11.44 2.73 21.92
N ALA A 141 -11.90 3.45 20.89
CA ALA A 141 -13.17 4.16 20.93
C ALA A 141 -14.36 3.19 21.05
N LEU A 142 -14.34 2.09 20.29
CA LEU A 142 -15.36 1.04 20.37
C LEU A 142 -15.37 0.36 21.74
N ARG A 143 -14.19 0.07 22.31
CA ARG A 143 -14.08 -0.54 23.65
C ARG A 143 -14.68 0.36 24.72
N ARG A 144 -14.43 1.67 24.68
CA ARG A 144 -15.03 2.61 25.65
C ARG A 144 -16.55 2.66 25.54
N ALA A 145 -17.08 2.78 24.32
CA ALA A 145 -18.52 2.78 24.09
C ALA A 145 -19.20 1.48 24.59
N SER A 146 -18.52 0.33 24.48
CA SER A 146 -19.05 -0.94 24.98
C SER A 146 -19.04 -1.08 26.52
N VAL A 147 -18.21 -0.31 27.22
CA VAL A 147 -18.13 -0.30 28.68
C VAL A 147 -19.23 0.58 29.26
N ASP A 148 -19.51 1.75 28.67
CA ASP A 148 -20.56 2.67 29.13
C ASP A 148 -21.99 2.08 29.01
N VAL A 149 -22.22 1.13 28.11
CA VAL A 149 -23.54 0.47 27.94
C VAL A 149 -23.79 -0.62 29.01
N ARG A 150 -22.76 -1.04 29.76
CA ARG A 150 -22.87 -2.07 30.80
C ARG A 150 -22.98 -1.51 32.23
N VAL A 151 -22.91 -0.19 32.40
CA VAL A 151 -23.09 0.51 33.68
C VAL A 151 -24.50 1.08 33.74
#